data_AF-A0A3B4TB16-F1
#
_entry.id   AF-A0A3B4TB16-F1
#
_cell.length_a   1.000
_cell.length_b   1.000
_cell.length_c   1.000
_cell.angle_alpha   90.00
_cell.angle_beta   90.00
_cell.angle_gamma   90.00
#
_symmetry.space_group_name_H-M   'P 1'
#
loop_
_entity.id
_entity.type
_entity.pdbx_description
1 polymer ?
#
loop_
_entity_poly.entity_id
_entity_poly.type
_entity_poly.pdbx_seq_one_letter_code
_entity_poly.pdbx_strand_id
1 'polypeptide(L)' 'ILTQQRVIIRHLDPLPPGYFYNGCQYVDIFGEKRNFHPNMEDFIKAYIAEANKEIEIFNRQLELQGQPDLFDP' A
#
# COMPACT_ATOMS: atom_id res chain seq x y z
N ILE A 1 0.81 8.62 -8.94
CA ILE A 1 1.40 9.72 -8.12
C ILE A 1 1.27 9.41 -6.63
N LEU A 2 0.09 9.03 -6.11
CA LEU A 2 -0.12 8.67 -4.69
C LEU A 2 0.70 7.44 -4.19
N THR A 3 0.93 6.44 -5.05
CA THR A 3 1.75 5.25 -4.72
C THR A 3 3.23 5.59 -4.52
N GLN A 4 3.80 6.46 -5.35
CA GLN A 4 5.21 6.90 -5.23
C GLN A 4 5.44 7.68 -3.94
N GLN A 5 4.50 8.55 -3.56
CA GLN A 5 4.64 9.40 -2.37
C GLN A 5 4.58 8.58 -1.07
N ARG A 6 3.74 7.54 -1.02
CA ARG A 6 3.67 6.62 0.13
C ARG A 6 4.87 5.69 0.26
N VAL A 7 5.52 5.30 -0.84
CA VAL A 7 6.77 4.52 -0.80
C VAL A 7 7.94 5.36 -0.28
N ILE A 8 8.00 6.64 -0.65
CA ILE A 8 9.08 7.56 -0.23
C ILE A 8 9.10 7.77 1.29
N ILE A 9 7.97 7.80 2.00
CA ILE A 9 7.95 7.94 3.47
C ILE A 9 8.26 6.63 4.24
N ARG A 10 8.28 5.46 3.58
CA ARG A 10 8.50 4.17 4.26
C ARG A 10 9.89 3.99 4.84
N HIS A 11 10.88 4.78 4.42
CA HIS A 11 12.22 4.72 5.05
C HIS A 11 12.24 5.30 6.47
N LEU A 12 11.18 6.01 6.87
CA LEU A 12 10.98 6.48 8.24
C LEU A 12 10.21 5.48 9.10
N ASP A 13 9.63 4.43 8.50
CA ASP A 13 8.98 3.38 9.26
C ASP A 13 10.04 2.57 10.06
N PRO A 14 9.69 2.10 11.27
CA PRO A 14 10.63 1.36 12.10
C PRO A 14 11.07 0.07 11.40
N LEU A 15 12.39 -0.14 11.39
CA LEU A 15 12.97 -1.33 10.82
C LEU A 15 12.83 -2.54 11.75
N PRO A 16 12.72 -3.76 11.19
CA PRO A 16 12.84 -4.98 11.98
C PRO A 16 14.21 -5.05 12.67
N PRO A 17 14.30 -5.76 13.80
CA PRO A 17 15.58 -6.03 14.44
C PRO A 17 16.61 -6.60 13.45
N GLY A 18 17.83 -6.09 13.52
CA GLY A 18 18.93 -6.53 12.64
C GLY A 18 18.95 -5.86 11.27
N TYR A 19 18.11 -4.85 11.02
CA TYR A 19 18.19 -4.00 9.84
C TYR A 19 18.55 -2.57 10.21
N PHE A 20 19.28 -1.91 9.31
CA PHE A 20 19.48 -0.46 9.33
C PHE A 20 19.41 0.12 7.92
N TYR A 21 19.09 1.41 7.81
CA TYR A 21 19.15 2.14 6.55
C TYR A 21 20.42 2.98 6.50
N ASN A 22 21.27 2.74 5.50
CA ASN A 22 22.59 3.39 5.39
C ASN A 22 22.58 4.73 4.64
N GLY A 23 21.40 5.30 4.38
CA GLY A 23 21.22 6.49 3.55
C GLY A 23 20.97 6.21 2.07
N CYS A 24 21.26 5.00 1.59
CA CYS A 24 21.00 4.59 0.21
C CYS A 24 20.20 3.27 0.11
N GLN A 25 20.47 2.32 1.01
CA GLN A 25 19.95 0.96 0.97
C GLN A 25 19.67 0.45 2.39
N TYR A 26 18.78 -0.53 2.48
CA TYR A 26 18.56 -1.30 3.70
C TYR A 26 19.60 -2.41 3.77
N VAL A 27 20.21 -2.56 4.93
CA VAL A 27 21.29 -3.52 5.16
C VAL A 27 20.96 -4.35 6.39
N ASP A 28 21.11 -5.66 6.29
CA ASP A 28 20.95 -6.56 7.42
C ASP A 28 22.27 -6.77 8.20
N ILE A 29 22.23 -7.54 9.29
CA ILE A 29 23.40 -7.84 10.12
C ILE A 29 24.51 -8.63 9.39
N PHE A 30 24.20 -9.28 8.27
CA PHE A 30 25.15 -10.02 7.45
C PHE A 30 25.72 -9.18 6.31
N GLY A 31 25.23 -7.95 6.14
CA GLY A 31 25.64 -7.03 5.08
C GLY A 31 24.87 -7.21 3.78
N GLU A 32 23.79 -8.01 3.73
CA GLU A 32 22.93 -8.10 2.57
C GLU A 32 22.25 -6.75 2.32
N LYS A 33 22.26 -6.29 1.07
CA LYS A 33 21.72 -4.98 0.69
C LYS A 33 20.42 -5.13 -0.08
N ARG A 34 19.44 -4.29 0.26
CA ARG A 34 18.13 -4.24 -0.38
C ARG A 34 17.75 -2.80 -0.70
N ASN A 35 17.10 -2.61 -1.85
CA ASN A 35 16.61 -1.29 -2.27
C ASN A 35 15.28 -0.91 -1.59
N PHE A 36 14.54 -1.91 -1.11
CA PHE A 36 13.23 -1.73 -0.51
C PHE A 36 13.24 -2.11 0.97
N HIS A 37 12.32 -1.50 1.72
CA HIS A 37 12.12 -1.78 3.14
C HIS A 37 11.85 -3.30 3.32
N PRO A 38 12.41 -3.96 4.35
CA PRO A 38 12.23 -5.40 4.56
C PRO A 38 10.76 -5.83 4.69
N ASN A 39 9.90 -4.96 5.22
CA ASN A 39 8.45 -5.19 5.34
C ASN A 39 7.62 -4.69 4.14
N MET A 40 8.22 -4.53 2.96
CA MET A 40 7.53 -3.96 1.79
C MET A 40 6.27 -4.75 1.41
N GLU A 41 6.30 -6.08 1.49
CA GLU A 41 5.14 -6.93 1.20
C GLU A 41 3.95 -6.64 2.10
N ASP A 42 4.20 -6.38 3.39
CA ASP A 42 3.13 -6.05 4.33
C ASP A 42 2.54 -4.67 4.05
N PHE A 43 3.38 -3.71 3.64
CA PHE A 43 2.90 -2.40 3.20
C PHE A 43 2.03 -2.49 1.94
N ILE A 44 2.40 -3.36 0.98
CA ILE A 44 1.61 -3.61 -0.22
C ILE A 44 0.25 -4.22 0.15
N LYS A 45 0.23 -5.24 1.01
CA LYS A 45 -1.02 -5.87 1.47
C LYS A 45 -1.93 -4.86 2.17
N ALA A 46 -1.39 -4.05 3.08
CA ALA A 46 -2.15 -3.02 3.77
C ALA A 46 -2.75 -1.99 2.80
N TYR A 47 -1.98 -1.60 1.78
CA TYR A 47 -2.47 -0.70 0.74
C TYR A 47 -3.62 -1.32 -0.07
N ILE A 48 -3.47 -2.57 -0.52
CA ILE A 48 -4.49 -3.29 -1.29
C ILE A 48 -5.78 -3.41 -0.46
N ALA A 49 -5.66 -3.77 0.82
CA ALA A 49 -6.80 -3.90 1.72
C ALA A 49 -7.57 -2.57 1.86
N GLU A 50 -6.87 -1.45 2.05
CA GLU A 50 -7.51 -0.14 2.16
C GLU A 50 -8.18 0.27 0.84
N ALA A 51 -7.49 0.08 -0.29
CA ALA A 51 -8.05 0.39 -1.60
C ALA A 51 -9.30 -0.44 -1.92
N ASN A 52 -9.29 -1.73 -1.60
CA ASN A 52 -10.46 -2.60 -1.78
C ASN A 52 -11.63 -2.16 -0.90
N LYS A 53 -11.36 -1.75 0.34
CA LYS A 53 -12.39 -1.22 1.24
C LYS A 53 -13.03 0.06 0.69
N GLU A 54 -12.24 0.97 0.14
CA GLU A 54 -12.76 2.18 -0.53
C GLU A 54 -13.67 1.80 -1.72
N ILE A 55 -13.28 0.81 -2.52
CA ILE A 55 -14.06 0.30 -3.64
C ILE A 55 -15.37 -0.35 -3.16
N GLU A 56 -15.33 -1.17 -2.11
CA GLU A 56 -16.53 -1.80 -1.55
C GLU A 56 -17.55 -0.77 -1.04
N ILE A 57 -17.09 0.30 -0.39
CA ILE A 57 -17.94 1.41 0.05
C ILE A 57 -18.62 2.06 -1.16
N PHE A 58 -17.85 2.34 -2.21
CA PHE A 58 -18.38 2.95 -3.42
C PHE A 58 -19.39 2.05 -4.14
N ASN A 59 -19.08 0.76 -4.30
CA ASN A 59 -19.98 -0.19 -4.94
C ASN A 59 -21.31 -0.31 -4.18
N ARG A 60 -21.27 -0.36 -2.84
CA ARG A 60 -22.48 -0.36 -2.01
C ARG A 60 -23.33 0.90 -2.21
N GLN A 61 -22.69 2.07 -2.36
CA GLN A 61 -23.41 3.31 -2.65
C GLN A 61 -24.11 3.25 -4.00
N LEU A 62 -23.47 2.69 -5.03
CA LEU A 62 -24.08 2.51 -6.35
C LEU A 62 -25.27 1.55 -6.31
N GLU A 63 -25.17 0.44 -5.57
CA GLU A 63 -26.29 -0.51 -5.38
C GLU A 63 -27.49 0.15 -4.71
N LEU A 64 -27.26 0.98 -3.69
CA LEU A 64 -28.33 1.69 -2.97
C LEU A 64 -29.01 2.77 -3.80
N GLN A 65 -28.29 3.40 -4.73
CA GLN A 65 -28.86 4.43 -5.59
C GLN A 65 -29.90 3.86 -6.56
N GLY A 66 -29.88 2.55 -6.82
CA GLY A 66 -30.71 1.90 -7.82
C GLY A 66 -30.37 2.46 -9.19
N GLN A 67 -29.59 1.75 -10.00
CA GLN A 67 -29.30 2.23 -11.34
C GLN A 67 -30.57 2.15 -12.18
N PRO A 68 -31.17 3.27 -12.62
CA PRO A 68 -32.30 3.21 -13.52
C PRO A 68 -31.83 2.54 -14.81
N ASP A 69 -32.57 1.53 -15.27
CA ASP A 69 -32.31 0.96 -16.58
C ASP A 69 -32.55 2.04 -17.63
N LEU A 70 -31.49 2.42 -18.33
CA LEU A 70 -31.52 3.48 -19.34
C LEU A 70 -32.38 3.08 -20.56
N PHE A 71 -32.74 1.80 -20.66
CA PHE A 71 -33.51 1.22 -21.75
C PHE A 71 -34.86 0.66 -21.31
N ASP A 72 -35.27 0.84 -20.04
CA ASP A 72 -36.64 0.53 -19.64
C ASP A 72 -37.61 1.54 -20.30
N PRO A 73 -38.66 1.07 -21.02
CA PRO A 73 -39.51 1.90 -21.87
C PRO A 73 -40.51 2.81 -21.14
#